data_AF-A0A482TVI9-F1
#
_entry.id   AF-A0A482TVI9-F1
#
_cell.length_a   1.000
_cell.length_b   1.000
_cell.length_c   1.000
_cell.angle_alpha   90.00
_cell.angle_beta   90.00
_cell.angle_gamma   90.00
#
_symmetry.space_group_name_H-M   'P 1'
#
loop_
_entity.id
_entity.type
_entity.pdbx_description
1 polymer ?
#
loop_
_entity_poly.entity_id
_entity_poly.type
_entity_poly.pdbx_seq_one_letter_code
_entity_poly.pdbx_strand_id
1 'polypeptide(L)' 'MPNVALFKQDGSQNGEITLNEEIFGIEPNESVVYDAIV' A
#
# COMPACT_ATOMS: atom_id res chain seq x y z
N MET A 1 -9.21 -4.12 -5.22
CA MET A 1 -7.83 -3.93 -5.70
C MET A 1 -7.44 -2.44 -5.81
N PRO A 2 -6.46 -1.93 -5.02
CA PRO A 2 -5.98 -0.55 -5.14
C PRO A 2 -4.93 -0.41 -6.26
N ASN A 3 -5.08 0.63 -7.09
CA ASN A 3 -4.10 1.02 -8.11
C ASN A 3 -3.27 2.20 -7.62
N VAL A 4 -1.95 2.11 -7.77
CA VAL A 4 -1.01 3.14 -7.33
C VAL A 4 -0.08 3.56 -8.46
N ALA A 5 0.31 4.83 -8.48
CA ALA A 5 1.27 5.35 -9.45
C ALA A 5 2.68 4.83 -9.15
N LEU A 6 3.34 4.24 -10.15
CA LEU A 6 4.76 3.88 -10.10
C LEU A 6 5.59 5.10 -10.52
N PHE A 7 6.59 5.46 -9.72
CA PHE A 7 7.53 6.52 -10.04
C PHE A 7 8.92 5.96 -10.37
N LYS A 8 9.63 6.63 -11.28
CA LYS A 8 11.05 6.40 -11.54
C LYS A 8 11.90 7.12 -10.49
N GLN A 9 13.18 6.77 -10.41
CA GLN A 9 14.13 7.40 -9.46
C GLN A 9 14.36 8.89 -9.73
N ASP A 10 14.11 9.36 -10.96
CA ASP A 10 14.14 10.78 -11.32
C ASP A 10 12.87 11.55 -10.89
N GLY A 11 11.89 10.87 -10.28
CA GLY A 11 10.63 11.43 -9.82
C GLY A 11 9.52 11.50 -10.88
N SER A 12 9.79 11.11 -12.13
CA SER A 12 8.75 11.04 -13.16
C SER A 12 7.84 9.82 -12.99
N GLN A 13 6.56 9.95 -13.34
CA GLN A 13 5.62 8.83 -13.29
C GLN A 13 5.91 7.84 -14.43
N ASN A 14 6.02 6.56 -14.07
CA ASN A 14 6.30 5.43 -14.96
C ASN A 14 5.05 4.61 -15.32
N GLY A 15 3.89 4.90 -14.69
CA GLY A 15 2.63 4.22 -14.95
C GLY A 15 1.85 3.92 -13.68
N GLU A 16 1.02 2.89 -13.72
CA GLU A 16 0.22 2.39 -12.60
C GLU A 16 0.50 0.91 -12.35
N ILE A 17 0.43 0.49 -11.09
CA ILE A 17 0.52 -0.90 -10.65
C ILE A 17 -0.70 -1.23 -9.78
N THR A 18 -1.26 -2.41 -9.98
CA THR A 18 -2.28 -2.99 -9.11
C THR A 18 -1.62 -3.77 -7.98
N LEU A 19 -1.93 -3.42 -6.73
CA LEU A 19 -1.41 -4.11 -5.54
C LEU A 19 -2.32 -5.28 -5.12
N ASN A 20 -1.75 -6.26 -4.41
CA ASN A 20 -2.50 -7.39 -3.88
C ASN A 20 -3.56 -6.93 -2.87
N GLU A 21 -4.82 -7.26 -3.13
CA GLU A 21 -5.96 -6.88 -2.31
C GLU A 21 -5.96 -7.51 -0.91
N GLU A 22 -5.48 -8.75 -0.78
CA GLU A 22 -5.42 -9.47 0.50
C GLU A 22 -4.42 -8.84 1.48
N ILE A 23 -3.50 -8.01 0.97
CA ILE A 23 -2.46 -7.34 1.77
C ILE A 23 -2.72 -5.84 1.90
N PHE A 24 -3.07 -5.17 0.79
CA PHE A 24 -3.17 -3.71 0.72
C PHE A 24 -4.62 -3.19 0.71
N GLY A 25 -5.61 -4.08 0.59
CA GLY A 25 -7.03 -3.73 0.58
C GLY A 25 -7.78 -4.10 1.85
N ILE A 26 -7.10 -4.62 2.87
CA ILE A 26 -7.73 -5.02 4.14
C ILE A 26 -8.08 -3.79 4.99
N GLU A 27 -9.14 -3.90 5.78
CA GLU A 27 -9.44 -2.93 6.83
C GLU A 27 -8.48 -3.17 8.02
N PRO A 28 -7.69 -2.18 8.45
CA PRO A 28 -6.76 -2.35 9.56
C PRO A 28 -7.48 -2.64 10.88
N ASN A 29 -6.97 -3.60 11.64
CA ASN A 29 -7.36 -3.79 13.03
C ASN A 29 -6.46 -2.94 13.94
N GLU A 30 -6.93 -1.75 14.30
CA GLU A 30 -6.17 -0.76 15.09
C GLU A 30 -5.69 -1.30 16.44
N SER A 31 -6.44 -2.20 17.08
CA SER A 31 -6.01 -2.82 18.36
C SER A 31 -4.76 -3.65 18.17
N VAL A 32 -4.70 -4.46 17.11
CA VAL A 32 -3.55 -5.32 16.81
C VAL A 32 -2.37 -4.48 16.33
N VAL A 33 -2.62 -3.41 15.57
CA VAL A 33 -1.57 -2.47 15.16
C VAL A 33 -0.94 -1.80 16.37
N TYR A 34 -1.73 -1.37 17.35
CA TYR A 34 -1.21 -0.77 18.59
C TYR A 34 -0.32 -1.75 19.37
N ASP A 35 -0.79 -2.98 19.58
CA ASP A 35 -0.03 -4.02 20.29
C ASP A 35 1.30 -4.36 19.61
N ALA A 36 1.38 -4.27 18.28
CA ALA A 36 2.59 -4.57 17.52
C ALA A 36 3.65 -3.44 17.52
N ILE A 37 3.25 -2.21 17.85
CA ILE A 37 4.14 -1.03 17.84
C ILE A 37 4.84 -0.83 19.19
N VAL A 38 4.22 -1.24 20.30
CA VAL A 38 4.70 -1.00 21.68
C VAL A 38 5.83 -1.96 22.08
#